data_AF-A0A2M8NFG6-F1
#
_entry.id   AF-A0A2M8NFG6-F1
#
_cell.length_a   1.000
_cell.length_b   1.000
_cell.length_c   1.000
_cell.angle_alpha   90.00
_cell.angle_beta   90.00
_cell.angle_gamma   90.00
#
_symmetry.space_group_name_H-M   'P 1'
#
loop_
_entity.id
_entity.type
_entity.pdbx_description
1 polymer ?
#
loop_
_entity_poly.entity_id
_entity_poly.type
_entity_poly.pdbx_seq_one_letter_code
_entity_poly.pdbx_strand_id
1 'polypeptide(L)'
;MLGVGLGAGVLSGMFGIGGGIVIVPILVGLLKFDQKVAVGTSLGALLLPVGFGGVSRYYAEGLLDVGAAAAVALGLVIGSFGGAKLALGLPSTTVKRLYGIFLLFVAARFIFPDAFGV
;
A
#
# COMPACT_ATOMS: atom_id res chain seq x y z
N MET A 1 -4.40 -1.77 -18.03
CA MET A 1 -3.32 -1.38 -17.10
C MET A 1 -3.29 0.12 -16.84
N LEU A 2 -3.27 0.99 -17.88
CA LEU A 2 -3.29 2.46 -17.72
C LEU A 2 -4.46 3.00 -16.85
N GLY A 3 -5.70 2.55 -17.08
CA GLY A 3 -6.85 2.99 -16.27
C GLY A 3 -6.79 2.58 -14.79
N VAL A 4 -6.22 1.40 -14.51
CA VAL A 4 -5.98 0.94 -13.12
C VAL A 4 -4.91 1.80 -12.45
N GLY A 5 -3.84 2.13 -13.17
CA GLY A 5 -2.79 3.02 -12.67
C GLY A 5 -3.27 4.44 -12.41
N LEU A 6 -4.10 5.00 -13.29
CA LEU A 6 -4.69 6.33 -13.12
C LEU A 6 -5.63 6.38 -11.90
N GLY A 7 -6.59 5.47 -11.81
CA GLY A 7 -7.52 5.41 -10.68
C GLY A 7 -6.78 5.19 -9.36
N ALA A 8 -5.81 4.27 -9.34
CA ALA A 8 -5.01 4.02 -8.16
C ALA A 8 -4.10 5.20 -7.78
N GLY A 9 -3.55 5.93 -8.74
CA GLY A 9 -2.75 7.13 -8.49
C GLY A 9 -3.57 8.23 -7.82
N VAL A 10 -4.79 8.49 -8.31
CA VAL A 10 -5.72 9.45 -7.69
C VAL A 10 -6.07 9.04 -6.26
N LEU A 11 -6.49 7.78 -6.06
CA LEU A 11 -6.85 7.27 -4.73
C LEU A 11 -5.65 7.27 -3.77
N SER A 12 -4.45 6.92 -4.27
CA SER A 12 -3.23 6.94 -3.47
C SER A 12 -2.84 8.35 -3.04
N GLY A 13 -3.02 9.35 -3.90
CA GLY A 13 -2.74 10.75 -3.58
C GLY A 13 -3.77 11.38 -2.62
N MET A 14 -5.04 10.97 -2.74
CA MET A 14 -6.12 11.46 -1.87
C MET A 14 -6.06 10.88 -0.46
N PHE A 15 -5.80 9.58 -0.32
CA PHE A 15 -5.87 8.89 0.98
C PHE A 15 -4.50 8.66 1.62
N GLY A 16 -3.39 8.78 0.88
CA GLY A 16 -2.04 8.54 1.40
C GLY A 16 -1.73 7.09 1.79
N ILE A 17 -2.69 6.17 1.65
CA ILE A 17 -2.61 4.76 2.06
C ILE A 17 -1.63 3.94 1.20
N GLY A 18 -1.13 4.53 0.10
CA GLY A 18 -0.41 3.81 -0.94
C GLY A 18 -1.39 2.95 -1.70
N GLY A 19 -1.61 3.23 -2.99
CA GLY A 19 -2.63 2.60 -3.85
C GLY A 19 -2.60 1.07 -3.94
N GLY A 20 -1.72 0.36 -3.22
CA GLY A 20 -1.60 -1.09 -3.19
C GLY A 20 -2.81 -1.79 -2.56
N ILE A 21 -3.54 -1.14 -1.63
CA ILE A 21 -4.84 -1.66 -1.16
C ILE A 21 -5.84 -1.81 -2.30
N VAL A 22 -5.74 -0.99 -3.35
CA VAL A 22 -6.66 -0.99 -4.50
C VAL A 22 -6.06 -1.76 -5.69
N ILE A 23 -4.77 -1.56 -5.99
CA ILE A 23 -4.09 -2.20 -7.13
C ILE A 23 -3.99 -3.71 -6.95
N VAL A 24 -3.62 -4.20 -5.75
CA VAL A 24 -3.37 -5.63 -5.55
C VAL A 24 -4.64 -6.47 -5.78
N PRO A 25 -5.82 -6.13 -5.22
CA PRO A 25 -7.07 -6.83 -5.53
C PRO A 25 -7.44 -6.78 -7.01
N ILE A 26 -7.22 -5.65 -7.70
CA ILE A 26 -7.52 -5.52 -9.12
C ILE A 26 -6.59 -6.40 -9.97
N LEU A 27 -5.29 -6.43 -9.67
CA LEU A 27 -4.33 -7.29 -10.37
C LEU A 27 -4.63 -8.78 -10.15
N VAL A 28 -4.96 -9.17 -8.92
CA VAL A 28 -5.26 -10.58 -8.59
C VAL A 28 -6.64 -10.99 -9.10
N GLY A 29 -7.66 -10.16 -8.95
CA GLY A 29 -9.05 -10.48 -9.29
C GLY A 29 -9.36 -10.31 -10.78
N LEU A 30 -8.96 -9.17 -11.35
CA LEU A 30 -9.31 -8.81 -12.73
C LEU A 30 -8.26 -9.29 -13.74
N LEU A 31 -6.97 -9.19 -13.40
CA LEU A 31 -5.87 -9.60 -14.29
C LEU A 31 -5.35 -11.02 -13.99
N LYS A 32 -5.89 -11.69 -12.96
CA LYS A 32 -5.53 -13.06 -12.55
C LYS A 32 -4.04 -13.27 -12.23
N PHE A 33 -3.37 -12.24 -11.72
CA PHE A 33 -1.98 -12.35 -11.28
C PHE A 33 -1.87 -13.22 -10.02
N ASP A 34 -0.75 -13.94 -9.87
CA ASP A 34 -0.40 -14.54 -8.59
C ASP A 34 -0.22 -13.45 -7.53
N GLN A 35 -0.62 -13.74 -6.28
CA GLN A 35 -0.60 -12.77 -5.18
C GLN A 35 0.79 -12.13 -5.01
N LYS A 36 1.87 -12.91 -5.07
CA LYS A 36 3.23 -12.39 -4.86
C LYS A 36 3.65 -11.46 -5.99
N VAL A 37 3.30 -11.82 -7.23
CA VAL A 37 3.59 -11.00 -8.42
C VAL A 37 2.78 -9.71 -8.36
N ALA A 38 1.49 -9.77 -8.05
CA ALA A 38 0.63 -8.59 -7.92
C ALA A 38 1.15 -7.60 -6.87
N VAL A 39 1.61 -8.08 -5.71
CA VAL A 39 2.22 -7.24 -4.67
C VAL A 39 3.51 -6.59 -5.18
N GLY A 40 4.42 -7.36 -5.80
CA GLY A 40 5.66 -6.82 -6.36
C GLY A 40 5.42 -5.78 -7.46
N THR A 41 4.52 -6.06 -8.40
CA THR A 41 4.14 -5.13 -9.47
C THR A 41 3.51 -3.86 -8.90
N SER A 42 2.65 -3.96 -7.89
CA SER A 42 2.05 -2.81 -7.22
C SER A 42 3.09 -1.92 -6.55
N LEU A 43 4.09 -2.51 -5.88
CA LEU A 43 5.17 -1.76 -5.24
C LEU A 43 5.99 -0.99 -6.28
N GLY A 44 6.41 -1.64 -7.36
CA GLY A 44 7.15 -0.98 -8.44
C GLY A 44 6.35 0.14 -9.12
N ALA A 45 5.05 -0.05 -9.33
CA ALA A 45 4.19 0.93 -9.98
C ALA A 45 3.90 2.15 -9.10
N LEU A 46 3.90 2.01 -7.77
CA LEU A 46 3.50 3.07 -6.85
C LEU A 46 4.68 3.80 -6.22
N LEU A 47 5.74 3.10 -5.80
CA LEU A 47 6.78 3.71 -4.97
C LEU A 47 7.49 4.87 -5.68
N LEU A 48 7.89 4.67 -6.94
CA LEU A 48 8.70 5.65 -7.64
C LEU A 48 7.86 6.81 -8.23
N PRO A 49 6.83 6.56 -9.06
CA PRO A 49 6.13 7.65 -9.75
C PRO A 49 5.14 8.36 -8.82
N VAL A 50 4.35 7.59 -8.07
CA VAL A 50 3.27 8.13 -7.23
C VAL A 50 3.83 8.62 -5.90
N GLY A 51 4.73 7.86 -5.28
CA GLY A 51 5.41 8.26 -4.04
C GLY A 51 6.17 9.58 -4.20
N PHE A 52 7.02 9.68 -5.23
CA PHE A 52 7.77 10.91 -5.49
C PHE A 52 6.88 12.10 -5.87
N GLY A 53 5.87 11.88 -6.72
CA GLY A 53 4.90 12.91 -7.09
C GLY A 53 4.10 13.44 -5.89
N GLY A 54 3.66 12.54 -5.00
CA GLY A 54 2.97 12.91 -3.76
C GLY A 54 3.88 13.68 -2.81
N VAL A 55 5.06 13.15 -2.50
CA VAL A 55 6.02 13.81 -1.57
C VAL A 55 6.41 15.19 -2.07
N SER A 56 6.72 15.35 -3.36
CA SER A 56 7.09 16.66 -3.93
C SER A 56 5.96 17.70 -3.79
N ARG A 57 4.70 17.29 -3.98
CA ARG A 57 3.54 18.17 -3.79
C ARG A 57 3.31 18.56 -2.34
N TYR A 58 3.31 17.60 -1.42
CA TYR A 58 3.09 17.87 0.01
C TYR A 58 4.26 18.64 0.64
N TYR A 59 5.49 18.41 0.17
CA TYR A 59 6.65 19.20 0.57
C TYR A 59 6.55 20.65 0.10
N ALA A 60 6.11 20.89 -1.15
CA ALA A 60 5.93 22.23 -1.69
C ALA A 60 4.85 23.03 -0.94
N GLU A 61 3.86 22.36 -0.36
CA GLU A 61 2.81 23.00 0.46
C GLU A 61 3.20 23.12 1.95
N GLY A 62 4.42 22.71 2.34
CA GLY A 62 4.89 22.81 3.72
C GLY A 62 4.21 21.85 4.70
N LEU A 63 3.47 20.86 4.18
CA LEU A 63 2.70 19.88 4.95
C LEU A 63 3.48 18.60 5.25
N LEU A 64 4.81 18.62 5.05
CA LEU A 64 5.68 17.47 5.27
C LEU A 64 6.63 17.72 6.45
N ASP A 65 6.42 16.98 7.53
CA ASP A 65 7.44 16.84 8.58
C ASP A 65 8.52 15.85 8.12
N VAL A 66 9.66 16.38 7.69
CA VAL A 66 10.78 15.60 7.17
C VAL A 66 11.39 14.70 8.24
N GLY A 67 11.41 15.13 9.51
CA GLY A 67 11.97 14.36 10.62
C GLY A 67 11.13 13.13 10.93
N ALA A 68 9.81 13.32 11.07
CA ALA A 68 8.86 12.23 11.25
C ALA A 68 8.86 11.28 10.04
N ALA A 69 8.87 11.82 8.82
CA ALA A 69 8.93 11.03 7.59
C ALA A 69 10.20 10.17 7.52
N ALA A 70 11.36 10.71 7.90
CA ALA A 70 12.62 9.96 7.90
C ALA A 70 12.61 8.82 8.95
N ALA A 71 12.09 9.07 10.15
CA ALA A 71 11.96 8.04 11.18
C ALA A 71 11.04 6.88 10.72
N VAL A 72 9.91 7.22 10.11
CA VAL A 72 8.98 6.23 9.53
C VAL A 72 9.64 5.49 8.37
N ALA A 73 10.39 6.18 7.50
CA ALA A 73 11.10 5.57 6.38
C ALA A 73 12.13 4.52 6.85
N LEU A 74 12.90 4.81 7.91
CA LEU A 74 13.83 3.84 8.50
C LEU A 74 13.11 2.60 9.04
N GLY A 75 12.02 2.81 9.77
CA GLY A 75 11.17 1.70 10.25
C GLY A 75 10.61 0.87 9.09
N LEU A 76 10.18 1.52 8.00
CA LEU A 76 9.69 0.86 6.79
C LEU A 76 10.77 0.06 6.09
N VAL A 77 12.00 0.54 5.98
CA VAL A 77 13.09 -0.23 5.36
C VAL A 77 13.31 -1.52 6.15
N ILE A 78 13.49 -1.44 7.47
CA ILE A 78 13.75 -2.62 8.30
C ILE A 78 12.55 -3.58 8.27
N GLY A 79 11.33 -3.05 8.44
CA GLY A 79 10.10 -3.83 8.46
C GLY A 79 9.77 -4.47 7.10
N SER A 80 10.01 -3.76 5.99
CA SER A 80 9.71 -4.27 4.65
C SER A 80 10.66 -5.39 4.23
N PHE A 81 11.95 -5.31 4.55
CA PHE A 81 12.89 -6.40 4.28
C PHE A 81 12.52 -7.66 5.08
N GLY A 82 12.21 -7.51 6.38
CA GLY A 82 11.78 -8.63 7.22
C GLY A 82 10.44 -9.22 6.77
N GLY A 83 9.45 -8.37 6.52
CA GLY A 83 8.11 -8.77 6.08
C GLY A 83 8.11 -9.40 4.69
N ALA A 84 8.91 -8.88 3.74
CA ALA A 84 9.06 -9.46 2.41
C ALA A 84 9.70 -10.85 2.49
N LYS A 85 10.75 -11.03 3.30
CA LYS A 85 11.38 -12.33 3.50
C LYS A 85 10.40 -13.36 4.05
N LEU A 86 9.57 -12.97 5.03
CA LEU A 86 8.52 -13.83 5.58
C LEU A 86 7.45 -14.15 4.53
N ALA A 87 6.95 -13.16 3.80
CA ALA A 87 5.92 -13.35 2.78
C ALA A 87 6.40 -14.21 1.60
N LEU A 88 7.66 -14.08 1.20
CA LEU A 88 8.25 -14.90 0.14
C LEU A 88 8.40 -16.37 0.56
N GLY A 89 8.66 -16.64 1.84
CA GLY A 89 8.73 -17.98 2.39
C GLY A 89 7.38 -18.69 2.58
N LEU A 90 6.26 -17.95 2.54
CA LEU A 90 4.92 -18.51 2.71
C LEU A 90 4.28 -18.93 1.36
N PRO A 91 3.37 -19.92 1.34
CA PRO A 91 2.57 -20.22 0.15
C PRO A 91 1.70 -19.01 -0.27
N SER A 92 1.54 -18.79 -1.59
CA SER A 92 0.75 -17.66 -2.12
C SER A 92 -0.69 -17.64 -1.60
N THR A 93 -1.30 -18.81 -1.36
CA THR A 93 -2.63 -18.94 -0.74
C THR A 93 -2.69 -18.36 0.67
N THR A 94 -1.64 -18.58 1.48
CA THR A 94 -1.55 -18.07 2.85
C THR A 94 -1.38 -16.56 2.84
N VAL A 95 -0.50 -16.03 1.99
CA VAL A 95 -0.29 -14.58 1.83
C VAL A 95 -1.59 -13.90 1.38
N LYS A 96 -2.32 -14.52 0.45
CA LYS A 96 -3.63 -14.03 -0.02
C LYS A 96 -4.67 -13.99 1.10
N ARG A 97 -4.76 -15.04 1.93
CA ARG A 97 -5.67 -15.06 3.09
C ARG A 97 -5.32 -14.01 4.13
N LEU A 98 -4.03 -13.88 4.46
CA LEU A 98 -3.56 -12.89 5.43
C LEU A 98 -3.86 -11.47 4.96
N TYR A 99 -3.63 -11.19 3.67
CA TYR A 99 -3.99 -9.93 3.05
C TYR A 99 -5.50 -9.65 3.10
N GLY A 100 -6.35 -10.65 2.83
CA GLY A 100 -7.80 -10.52 2.94
C GLY A 100 -8.28 -10.21 4.36
N ILE A 101 -7.72 -10.88 5.37
CA ILE A 101 -8.04 -10.61 6.79
C ILE A 101 -7.63 -9.18 7.17
N PHE A 102 -6.45 -8.74 6.73
CA PHE A 102 -5.99 -7.37 6.93
C PHE A 102 -6.94 -6.35 6.31
N LEU A 103 -7.42 -6.58 5.08
CA LEU A 103 -8.38 -5.68 4.44
C LEU A 103 -9.71 -5.62 5.19
N LEU A 104 -10.22 -6.75 5.72
CA LEU A 104 -11.43 -6.76 6.55
C LEU A 104 -11.25 -5.95 7.83
N PHE A 105 -10.09 -6.08 8.48
CA PHE A 105 -9.76 -5.28 9.66
C PHE A 105 -9.72 -3.78 9.36
N VAL A 106 -9.04 -3.39 8.27
CA VAL A 106 -8.98 -1.99 7.84
C VAL A 106 -10.38 -1.46 7.52
N ALA A 107 -11.21 -2.23 6.81
CA ALA A 107 -12.59 -1.87 6.52
C ALA A 107 -13.42 -1.67 7.79
N ALA A 108 -13.33 -2.60 8.75
CA ALA A 108 -14.03 -2.49 10.02
C ALA A 108 -13.59 -1.24 10.80
N ARG A 109 -12.30 -0.93 10.81
CA ARG A 109 -11.77 0.27 11.46
C ARG A 109 -12.30 1.57 10.83
N PHE A 110 -12.39 1.64 9.50
CA PHE A 110 -12.94 2.81 8.83
C PHE A 110 -14.46 2.97 9.00
N ILE A 111 -15.20 1.87 9.10
CA ILE A 111 -16.66 1.89 9.25
C ILE A 111 -17.07 2.20 10.70
N PHE A 112 -16.31 1.73 11.68
CA PHE A 112 -16.64 1.87 13.10
C PHE A 112 -15.52 2.62 13.86
N PRO A 113 -15.25 3.90 13.53
CA PRO A 113 -14.17 4.65 14.19
C PRO A 113 -14.34 4.73 15.71
N ASP A 114 -15.58 4.92 16.18
CA ASP A 114 -15.92 5.00 17.62
C ASP A 114 -15.60 3.71 18.40
N ALA A 115 -15.63 2.54 17.74
CA ALA A 115 -15.30 1.26 18.36
C ALA A 115 -13.81 1.10 18.66
N PHE A 116 -12.97 1.93 18.04
CA PHE A 116 -11.52 1.87 18.17
C PHE A 116 -10.89 3.11 18.83
N GLY A 117 -11.72 3.98 19.42
CA GLY A 117 -11.26 5.11 20.26
C GLY A 117 -10.48 6.18 19.50
N VAL A 118 -10.85 6.45 18.25
CA VAL A 118 -10.33 7.57 17.43
C VAL A 118 -11.41 8.60 17.22
#